data_AF-A0AA88EBC2-F1
#
_entry.id   AF-A0AA88EBC2-F1
#
_cell.length_a   1.000
_cell.length_b   1.000
_cell.length_c   1.000
_cell.angle_alpha   90.00
_cell.angle_beta   90.00
_cell.angle_gamma   90.00
#
_symmetry.space_group_name_H-M   'P 1'
#
loop_
_entity.id
_entity.type
_entity.pdbx_description
1 polymer ?
#
loop_
_entity_poly.entity_id
_entity_poly.type
_entity_poly.pdbx_seq_one_letter_code
_entity_poly.pdbx_strand_id
1 'polypeptide(L)'
;MDCVISVGVSILGKIGEYTVAPVGHQLGYLLYYKRNLTNLQTQIQQLRNAKNRLQHAVDEATRDAEGIEDDVQEWLCKVRETITKAEGFIQLQGESNVGHCNFMSRYQLSRKASKMAGEIHQLNEDQVTRFNKVSYRLTLQSAFKNKLYREFESRKKTLSGIMEALRDPKHSMVVVCGPGGIGKTMLAEEIARRTLREKLFSNVIMVTISQNVD
;
A
#
# COMPACT_ATOMS: atom_id res chain seq x y z
N MET A 1 -42.91 -7.89 -56.89
CA MET A 1 -43.90 -6.93 -56.33
C MET A 1 -43.55 -6.70 -54.87
N ASP A 2 -42.35 -6.24 -54.55
CA ASP A 2 -41.81 -4.87 -54.75
C ASP A 2 -42.50 -3.85 -53.84
N CYS A 3 -41.73 -3.29 -52.90
CA CYS A 3 -41.74 -1.84 -52.70
C CYS A 3 -40.46 -1.37 -51.97
N VAL A 4 -39.45 -1.12 -52.81
CA VAL A 4 -38.54 0.05 -52.84
C VAL A 4 -37.64 0.38 -51.65
N ILE A 5 -36.34 0.19 -51.91
CA ILE A 5 -35.23 0.98 -51.38
C ILE A 5 -35.47 2.45 -51.73
N SER A 6 -35.73 3.31 -50.72
CA SER A 6 -35.65 4.76 -50.87
C SER A 6 -35.57 5.45 -49.51
N VAL A 7 -34.36 5.65 -49.00
CA VAL A 7 -34.05 6.86 -48.23
C VAL A 7 -32.88 7.52 -48.94
N GLY A 8 -33.21 8.59 -49.65
CA GLY A 8 -32.38 9.23 -50.66
C GLY A 8 -31.04 9.73 -50.13
N VAL A 9 -30.00 9.45 -50.92
CA VAL A 9 -28.84 10.33 -51.05
C VAL A 9 -29.34 11.60 -51.74
N SER A 10 -29.52 12.69 -50.97
CA SER A 10 -29.34 14.07 -51.43
C SER A 10 -29.67 15.07 -50.33
N ILE A 11 -28.66 15.42 -49.52
CA ILE A 11 -28.32 16.84 -49.29
C ILE A 11 -26.78 16.93 -49.37
N LEU A 12 -26.25 16.70 -50.56
CA LEU A 12 -24.94 17.20 -50.97
C LEU A 12 -25.17 18.65 -51.42
N GLY A 13 -25.19 19.59 -50.47
CA GLY A 13 -25.45 20.99 -50.79
C GLY A 13 -25.64 21.87 -49.54
N LYS A 14 -24.54 22.46 -49.08
CA LYS A 14 -24.48 23.67 -48.23
C LYS A 14 -25.21 23.63 -46.87
N ILE A 15 -24.60 22.97 -45.89
CA ILE A 15 -24.35 23.48 -44.52
C ILE A 15 -23.07 22.76 -44.06
N GLY A 16 -21.84 23.17 -44.38
CA GLY A 16 -21.34 24.54 -44.37
C GLY A 16 -21.13 25.01 -42.94
N GLU A 17 -20.31 24.26 -42.17
CA GLU A 17 -19.66 24.66 -40.91
C GLU A 17 -20.58 25.13 -39.77
N TYR A 18 -20.22 24.83 -38.52
CA TYR A 18 -21.02 25.07 -37.32
C TYR A 18 -22.23 24.13 -37.16
N THR A 19 -22.00 23.08 -36.34
CA THR A 19 -22.91 22.44 -35.34
C THR A 19 -22.65 20.92 -35.22
N VAL A 20 -21.44 20.43 -35.50
CA VAL A 20 -21.07 19.03 -35.22
C VAL A 20 -20.28 18.88 -33.90
N ALA A 21 -19.67 19.96 -33.41
CA ALA A 21 -18.83 19.90 -32.21
C ALA A 21 -19.57 19.56 -30.89
N PRO A 22 -20.78 20.07 -30.58
CA PRO A 22 -21.44 19.73 -29.32
C PRO A 22 -22.09 18.34 -29.36
N VAL A 23 -22.68 17.98 -30.51
CA VAL A 23 -23.45 16.74 -30.70
C VAL A 23 -22.51 15.53 -30.85
N GLY A 24 -21.35 15.71 -31.48
CA GLY A 24 -20.30 14.68 -31.56
C GLY A 24 -19.71 14.31 -30.19
N HIS A 25 -19.57 15.28 -29.28
CA HIS A 25 -19.14 15.02 -27.90
C HIS A 25 -20.18 14.25 -27.09
N GLN A 26 -21.48 14.53 -27.26
CA GLN A 26 -22.57 13.85 -26.55
C GLN A 26 -22.88 12.45 -27.10
N LEU A 27 -22.84 12.25 -28.42
CA LEU A 27 -22.97 10.92 -29.06
C LEU A 27 -21.73 10.05 -28.87
N GLY A 28 -20.56 10.66 -28.70
CA GLY A 28 -19.32 9.99 -28.34
C GLY A 28 -19.50 9.12 -27.10
N TYR A 29 -20.13 9.61 -26.04
CA TYR A 29 -20.34 8.83 -24.81
C TYR A 29 -21.24 7.58 -25.00
N LEU A 30 -22.16 7.57 -25.97
CA LEU A 30 -22.98 6.39 -26.29
C LEU A 30 -22.20 5.32 -27.05
N LEU A 31 -21.47 5.72 -28.09
CA LEU A 31 -20.68 4.81 -28.91
C LEU A 31 -19.41 4.35 -28.17
N TYR A 32 -18.86 5.20 -27.29
CA TYR A 32 -17.69 4.90 -26.46
C TYR A 32 -18.03 4.28 -25.12
N TYR A 33 -19.30 4.07 -24.75
CA TYR A 33 -19.68 3.45 -23.47
C TYR A 33 -18.91 2.14 -23.20
N LYS A 34 -18.89 1.23 -24.19
CA LYS A 34 -18.13 -0.02 -24.08
C LYS A 34 -16.64 0.24 -23.94
N ARG A 35 -16.07 1.15 -24.74
CA ARG A 35 -14.65 1.51 -24.70
C ARG A 35 -14.25 2.16 -23.38
N ASN A 36 -15.11 2.98 -22.79
CA ASN A 36 -14.92 3.65 -21.51
C ASN A 36 -14.99 2.65 -20.35
N LEU A 37 -15.89 1.67 -20.41
CA LEU A 37 -15.92 0.57 -19.45
C LEU A 37 -14.67 -0.31 -19.53
N THR A 38 -14.24 -0.68 -20.74
CA THR A 38 -12.99 -1.44 -20.93
C THR A 38 -11.79 -0.65 -20.41
N ASN A 39 -11.71 0.65 -20.70
CA ASN A 39 -10.67 1.53 -20.17
C ASN A 39 -10.68 1.57 -18.63
N LEU A 40 -11.87 1.72 -18.02
CA LEU A 40 -12.02 1.69 -16.57
C LEU A 40 -11.54 0.34 -15.98
N GLN A 41 -11.91 -0.78 -16.59
CA GLN A 41 -11.44 -2.11 -16.17
C GLN A 41 -9.91 -2.23 -16.25
N THR A 42 -9.31 -1.76 -17.34
CA THR A 42 -7.84 -1.74 -17.49
C THR A 42 -7.18 -0.90 -16.39
N GLN A 43 -7.71 0.29 -16.10
CA GLN A 43 -7.16 1.17 -15.06
C GLN A 43 -7.31 0.57 -13.66
N ILE A 44 -8.44 -0.08 -13.34
CA ILE A 44 -8.62 -0.82 -12.08
C ILE A 44 -7.56 -1.92 -11.97
N GLN A 45 -7.29 -2.66 -13.04
CA GLN A 45 -6.29 -3.72 -13.01
C GLN A 45 -4.87 -3.19 -12.79
N GLN A 46 -4.52 -2.06 -13.40
CA GLN A 46 -3.26 -1.38 -13.15
C GLN A 46 -3.15 -0.92 -11.69
N LEU A 47 -4.21 -0.30 -11.16
CA LEU A 47 -4.26 0.16 -9.77
C LEU A 47 -4.15 -1.02 -8.77
N ARG A 48 -4.79 -2.16 -9.06
CA ARG A 48 -4.64 -3.40 -8.27
C ARG A 48 -3.19 -3.89 -8.26
N ASN A 49 -2.53 -3.89 -9.42
CA ASN A 49 -1.13 -4.29 -9.52
C ASN A 49 -0.22 -3.35 -8.71
N ALA A 50 -0.46 -2.04 -8.78
CA ALA A 50 0.25 -1.03 -7.99
C ALA A 50 0.04 -1.25 -6.49
N LYS A 51 -1.22 -1.44 -6.05
CA LYS A 51 -1.58 -1.77 -4.66
C LYS A 51 -0.84 -3.01 -4.16
N ASN A 52 -0.80 -4.08 -4.95
CA ASN A 52 -0.17 -5.34 -4.56
C ASN A 52 1.36 -5.17 -4.43
N ARG A 53 2.01 -4.44 -5.34
CA ARG A 53 3.44 -4.14 -5.24
C ARG A 53 3.77 -3.37 -3.96
N LEU A 54 2.97 -2.34 -3.65
CA LEU A 54 3.17 -1.54 -2.45
C LEU A 54 2.90 -2.36 -1.18
N GLN A 55 1.87 -3.22 -1.20
CA GLN A 55 1.59 -4.13 -0.10
C GLN A 55 2.75 -5.10 0.15
N HIS A 56 3.38 -5.66 -0.89
CA HIS A 56 4.57 -6.50 -0.70
C HIS A 56 5.73 -5.76 -0.04
N ALA A 57 5.96 -4.51 -0.41
CA ALA A 57 6.99 -3.68 0.22
C ALA A 57 6.66 -3.38 1.70
N VAL A 58 5.37 -3.16 2.02
CA VAL A 58 4.90 -3.02 3.41
C VAL A 58 5.08 -4.32 4.20
N ASP A 59 4.77 -5.46 3.60
CA ASP A 59 4.92 -6.77 4.25
C ASP A 59 6.41 -7.09 4.50
N GLU A 60 7.31 -6.70 3.59
CA GLU A 60 8.76 -6.80 3.76
C GLU A 60 9.26 -5.90 4.90
N ALA A 61 8.91 -4.61 4.88
CA ALA A 61 9.27 -3.67 5.94
C ALA A 61 8.74 -4.11 7.33
N THR A 62 7.53 -4.70 7.37
CA THR A 62 6.96 -5.25 8.60
C THR A 62 7.78 -6.44 9.13
N ARG A 63 8.28 -7.33 8.25
CA ARG A 63 9.17 -8.43 8.64
C ARG A 63 10.51 -7.93 9.17
N ASP A 64 10.98 -6.81 8.63
CA ASP A 64 12.20 -6.12 9.08
C ASP A 64 11.99 -5.29 10.35
N ALA A 65 10.79 -5.35 10.95
CA ALA A 65 10.38 -4.59 12.13
C ALA A 65 10.58 -3.07 11.93
N GLU A 66 10.36 -2.60 10.71
CA GLU A 66 10.31 -1.18 10.38
C GLU A 66 8.89 -0.63 10.57
N GLY A 67 8.80 0.68 10.79
CA GLY A 67 7.55 1.41 10.84
C GLY A 67 7.13 1.73 9.41
N ILE A 68 5.83 1.70 9.15
CA ILE A 68 5.27 2.05 7.83
C ILE A 68 4.85 3.51 7.87
N GLU A 69 5.17 4.26 6.82
CA GLU A 69 4.76 5.66 6.71
C GLU A 69 3.22 5.77 6.67
N ASP A 70 2.66 6.78 7.35
CA ASP A 70 1.21 6.94 7.48
C ASP A 70 0.55 7.24 6.12
N ASP A 71 1.23 7.96 5.24
CA ASP A 71 0.75 8.31 3.90
C ASP A 71 0.62 7.08 2.98
N VAL A 72 1.51 6.09 3.14
CA VAL A 72 1.44 4.78 2.48
C VAL A 72 0.17 4.04 2.92
N GLN A 73 -0.13 4.03 4.23
CA GLN A 73 -1.34 3.39 4.75
C GLN A 73 -2.61 4.09 4.27
N GLU A 74 -2.64 5.42 4.30
CA GLU A 74 -3.76 6.22 3.81
C GLU A 74 -4.02 5.96 2.32
N TRP A 75 -2.96 5.91 1.51
CA TRP A 75 -3.06 5.62 0.08
C TRP A 75 -3.61 4.20 -0.17
N LEU A 76 -3.10 3.18 0.54
CA LEU A 76 -3.62 1.80 0.42
C LEU A 76 -5.10 1.70 0.78
N CYS A 77 -5.54 2.46 1.80
CA CYS A 77 -6.95 2.54 2.20
C CYS A 77 -7.81 3.17 1.08
N LYS A 78 -7.41 4.35 0.60
CA LYS A 78 -8.10 5.06 -0.50
C LYS A 78 -8.19 4.20 -1.75
N VAL A 79 -7.12 3.51 -2.12
CA VAL A 79 -7.09 2.63 -3.29
C VAL A 79 -8.04 1.45 -3.13
N ARG A 80 -8.10 0.83 -1.94
CA ARG A 80 -9.05 -0.26 -1.66
C ARG A 80 -10.50 0.21 -1.82
N GLU A 81 -10.84 1.38 -1.26
CA GLU A 81 -12.18 1.94 -1.42
C GLU A 81 -12.53 2.25 -2.87
N THR A 82 -11.62 2.88 -3.62
CA THR A 82 -11.85 3.23 -5.04
C THR A 82 -12.05 1.98 -5.89
N ILE A 83 -11.25 0.94 -5.66
CA ILE A 83 -11.41 -0.36 -6.34
C ILE A 83 -12.79 -0.96 -6.03
N THR A 84 -13.19 -1.02 -4.75
CA THR A 84 -14.52 -1.54 -4.35
C THR A 84 -15.66 -0.73 -4.97
N LYS A 85 -15.59 0.60 -4.95
CA LYS A 85 -16.59 1.49 -5.56
C LYS A 85 -16.71 1.26 -7.06
N ALA A 86 -15.58 1.10 -7.75
CA ALA A 86 -15.54 0.90 -9.19
C ALA A 86 -16.04 -0.50 -9.60
N GLU A 87 -15.70 -1.53 -8.84
CA GLU A 87 -16.21 -2.90 -9.05
C GLU A 87 -17.71 -3.00 -8.80
N GLY A 88 -18.20 -2.42 -7.72
CA GLY A 88 -19.64 -2.35 -7.46
C GLY A 88 -20.40 -1.60 -8.57
N PHE A 89 -19.80 -0.54 -9.11
CA PHE A 89 -20.36 0.15 -10.29
C PHE A 89 -20.41 -0.75 -11.52
N ILE A 90 -19.38 -1.54 -11.81
CA ILE A 90 -19.33 -2.47 -12.95
C ILE A 90 -20.34 -3.61 -12.78
N GLN A 91 -20.46 -4.17 -11.58
CA GLN A 91 -21.36 -5.30 -11.31
C GLN A 91 -22.84 -4.90 -11.48
N LEU A 92 -23.23 -3.73 -10.97
CA LEU A 92 -24.58 -3.18 -11.16
C LEU A 92 -24.94 -2.95 -12.64
N GLN A 93 -23.96 -2.72 -13.51
CA GLN A 93 -24.18 -2.64 -14.97
C GLN A 93 -24.39 -4.00 -15.62
N GLY A 94 -23.67 -5.03 -15.16
CA GLY A 94 -23.74 -6.39 -15.71
C GLY A 94 -25.04 -7.11 -15.36
N GLU A 95 -25.62 -6.82 -14.19
CA GLU A 95 -26.88 -7.40 -13.71
C GLU A 95 -28.12 -6.68 -14.26
N SER A 96 -27.98 -5.40 -14.63
CA SER A 96 -29.05 -4.69 -15.32
C SER A 96 -29.13 -5.14 -16.77
N ASN A 97 -30.12 -5.97 -17.09
CA ASN A 97 -30.61 -6.14 -18.46
C ASN A 97 -31.13 -4.78 -18.95
N VAL A 98 -30.24 -3.87 -19.38
CA VAL A 98 -30.63 -2.62 -20.07
C VAL A 98 -30.98 -2.97 -21.52
N GLY A 99 -32.01 -3.81 -21.63
CA GLY A 99 -32.77 -4.03 -22.83
C GLY A 99 -33.41 -2.71 -23.21
N HIS A 100 -33.07 -2.27 -24.42
CA HIS A 100 -33.71 -1.19 -25.16
C HIS A 100 -33.76 0.20 -24.51
N CYS A 101 -32.79 1.01 -24.95
CA CYS A 101 -32.95 2.45 -25.18
C CYS A 101 -33.38 3.33 -23.99
N ASN A 102 -32.39 3.71 -23.18
CA ASN A 102 -32.41 5.05 -22.61
C ASN A 102 -31.05 5.72 -22.84
N PHE A 103 -30.95 6.51 -23.91
CA PHE A 103 -29.74 7.22 -24.34
C PHE A 103 -29.14 8.06 -23.20
N MET A 104 -30.03 8.65 -22.40
CA MET A 104 -29.70 9.50 -21.25
C MET A 104 -29.06 8.69 -20.11
N SER A 105 -29.51 7.46 -19.86
CA SER A 105 -28.90 6.61 -18.83
C SER A 105 -27.50 6.17 -19.23
N ARG A 106 -27.31 5.69 -20.47
CA ARG A 106 -25.97 5.33 -20.98
C ARG A 106 -24.99 6.52 -20.96
N TYR A 107 -25.45 7.72 -21.28
CA TYR A 107 -24.65 8.95 -21.18
C TYR A 107 -24.20 9.22 -19.73
N GLN A 108 -25.13 9.17 -18.76
CA GLN A 108 -24.80 9.37 -17.34
C GLN A 108 -23.82 8.31 -16.82
N LEU A 109 -24.02 7.06 -17.21
CA LEU A 109 -23.16 5.95 -16.83
C LEU A 109 -21.75 6.09 -17.42
N SER A 110 -21.65 6.48 -18.69
CA SER A 110 -20.35 6.73 -19.32
C SER A 110 -19.62 7.93 -18.70
N ARG A 111 -20.34 8.99 -18.29
CA ARG A 111 -19.76 10.12 -17.54
C ARG A 111 -19.24 9.68 -16.18
N LYS A 112 -20.00 8.85 -15.45
CA LYS A 112 -19.59 8.31 -14.14
C LYS A 112 -18.35 7.42 -14.26
N ALA A 113 -18.31 6.54 -15.25
CA ALA A 113 -17.14 5.70 -15.56
C ALA A 113 -15.91 6.56 -15.89
N SER A 114 -16.07 7.59 -16.73
CA SER A 114 -14.98 8.50 -17.08
C SER A 114 -14.45 9.29 -15.87
N LYS A 115 -15.33 9.66 -14.93
CA LYS A 115 -14.92 10.34 -13.69
C LYS A 115 -14.11 9.40 -12.78
N MET A 116 -14.58 8.17 -12.56
CA MET A 116 -13.85 7.16 -11.78
C MET A 116 -12.50 6.82 -12.39
N ALA A 117 -12.42 6.74 -13.72
CA ALA A 117 -11.15 6.55 -14.43
C ALA A 117 -10.18 7.73 -14.15
N GLY A 118 -10.66 8.97 -14.16
CA GLY A 118 -9.85 10.13 -13.78
C GLY A 118 -9.31 10.05 -12.34
N GLU A 119 -10.15 9.66 -11.38
CA GLU A 119 -9.76 9.49 -9.97
C GLU A 119 -8.69 8.38 -9.82
N ILE A 120 -8.85 7.26 -10.53
CA ILE A 120 -7.86 6.16 -10.54
C ILE A 120 -6.54 6.60 -11.17
N HIS A 121 -6.59 7.36 -12.27
CA HIS A 121 -5.39 7.86 -12.93
C HIS A 121 -4.56 8.75 -12.01
N GLN A 122 -5.21 9.67 -11.28
CA GLN A 122 -4.55 10.52 -10.28
C GLN A 122 -3.89 9.70 -9.16
N LEU A 123 -4.59 8.67 -8.64
CA LEU A 123 -4.02 7.79 -7.61
C LEU A 123 -2.78 7.03 -8.09
N ASN A 124 -2.74 6.64 -9.37
CA ASN A 124 -1.57 6.01 -9.98
C ASN A 124 -0.41 7.01 -10.17
N GLU A 125 -0.66 8.24 -10.58
CA GLU A 125 0.39 9.27 -10.69
C GLU A 125 0.98 9.64 -9.33
N ASP A 126 0.13 9.76 -8.30
CA ASP A 126 0.54 9.98 -6.91
C ASP A 126 1.47 8.85 -6.43
N GLN A 127 1.21 7.60 -6.81
CA GLN A 127 2.05 6.46 -6.42
C GLN A 127 3.46 6.56 -6.98
N VAL A 128 3.57 6.82 -8.29
CA VAL A 128 4.86 6.88 -9.01
C VAL A 128 5.74 8.01 -8.47
N THR A 129 5.14 9.09 -7.98
CA THR A 129 5.86 10.28 -7.52
C THR A 129 6.15 10.27 -6.02
N ARG A 130 5.30 9.68 -5.18
CA ARG A 130 5.40 9.80 -3.71
C ARG A 130 6.18 8.67 -3.03
N PHE A 131 6.09 7.43 -3.49
CA PHE A 131 6.58 6.29 -2.70
C PHE A 131 7.94 5.78 -3.18
N ASN A 132 8.99 6.59 -2.98
CA ASN A 132 10.38 6.11 -3.11
C ASN A 132 10.84 5.32 -1.89
N LYS A 133 10.22 5.55 -0.73
CA LYS A 133 10.49 4.86 0.53
C LYS A 133 9.17 4.63 1.25
N VAL A 134 8.92 3.39 1.66
CA VAL A 134 7.63 2.98 2.25
C VAL A 134 7.67 2.87 3.77
N SER A 135 8.86 2.93 4.34
CA SER A 135 9.13 2.61 5.74
C SER A 135 10.21 3.49 6.35
N TYR A 136 10.21 3.53 7.68
CA TYR A 136 11.21 4.17 8.49
C TYR A 136 11.68 3.22 9.59
N ARG A 137 12.95 3.36 9.99
CA ARG A 137 13.50 2.54 11.07
C ARG A 137 12.84 2.92 12.39
N LEU A 138 12.22 1.94 13.04
CA LEU A 138 11.75 2.11 14.41
C LEU A 138 12.95 2.23 15.33
N THR A 139 13.02 3.33 16.06
CA THR A 139 14.08 3.53 17.04
C THR A 139 13.65 2.83 18.33
N LEU A 140 14.02 1.55 18.52
CA LEU A 140 13.76 0.78 19.76
C LEU A 140 14.53 1.30 20.99
N GLN A 141 15.16 2.47 20.91
CA GLN A 141 15.96 3.06 21.99
C GLN A 141 15.17 3.33 23.28
N SER A 142 13.83 3.46 23.22
CA SER A 142 13.03 3.86 24.38
C SER A 142 12.69 2.73 25.36
N ALA A 143 12.79 1.46 24.95
CA ALA A 143 12.37 0.32 25.78
C ALA A 143 13.38 -0.01 26.90
N PHE A 144 14.68 0.17 26.65
CA PHE A 144 15.73 -0.19 27.62
C PHE A 144 16.07 0.96 28.57
N LYS A 145 15.08 1.53 29.26
CA LYS A 145 15.35 2.43 30.41
C LYS A 145 15.65 1.60 31.65
N ASN A 146 16.87 1.05 31.75
CA ASN A 146 17.28 0.36 32.97
C ASN A 146 17.68 1.36 34.08
N LYS A 147 16.71 2.13 34.59
CA LYS A 147 16.92 3.06 35.73
C LYS A 147 17.37 2.35 37.01
N LEU A 148 17.15 1.04 37.10
CA LEU A 148 17.45 0.21 38.27
C LEU A 148 18.80 -0.51 38.18
N TYR A 149 19.49 -0.44 37.03
CA TYR A 149 20.82 -1.02 36.91
C TYR A 149 21.80 -0.26 37.78
N ARG A 150 22.28 -0.91 38.83
CA ARG A 150 23.45 -0.48 39.58
C ARG A 150 24.66 -1.17 38.99
N GLU A 151 25.66 -0.40 38.57
CA GLU A 151 26.92 -0.96 38.12
C GLU A 151 27.67 -1.54 39.33
N PHE A 152 27.99 -2.82 39.29
CA PHE A 152 28.76 -3.49 40.35
C PHE A 152 30.16 -3.74 39.81
N GLU A 153 31.19 -3.32 40.54
CA GLU A 153 32.59 -3.52 40.15
C GLU A 153 32.91 -5.01 39.89
N SER A 154 32.29 -5.92 40.64
CA SER A 154 32.44 -7.36 40.44
C SER A 154 32.02 -7.86 39.04
N ARG A 155 31.15 -7.13 38.34
CA ARG A 155 30.58 -7.54 37.04
C ARG A 155 31.12 -6.73 35.86
N LYS A 156 31.95 -5.73 36.11
CA LYS A 156 32.50 -4.84 35.08
C LYS A 156 33.36 -5.57 34.05
N LYS A 157 34.20 -6.50 34.51
CA LYS A 157 35.03 -7.34 33.62
C LYS A 157 34.17 -8.23 32.73
N THR A 158 33.16 -8.89 33.29
CA THR A 158 32.22 -9.74 32.53
C THR A 158 31.44 -8.92 31.50
N LEU A 159 30.89 -7.77 31.89
CA LEU A 159 30.16 -6.90 30.98
C LEU A 159 31.05 -6.41 29.82
N SER A 160 32.27 -6.00 30.12
CA SER A 160 33.23 -5.54 29.11
C SER A 160 33.61 -6.66 28.14
N GLY A 161 33.88 -7.87 28.66
CA GLY A 161 34.17 -9.03 27.82
C GLY A 161 33.01 -9.43 26.91
N ILE A 162 31.76 -9.32 27.38
CA ILE A 162 30.58 -9.56 26.54
C ILE A 162 30.47 -8.49 25.45
N MET A 163 30.65 -7.21 25.79
CA MET A 163 30.60 -6.13 24.81
C MET A 163 31.69 -6.25 23.74
N GLU A 164 32.88 -6.72 24.11
CA GLU A 164 33.97 -6.99 23.19
C GLU A 164 33.65 -8.18 22.28
N ALA A 165 33.13 -9.28 22.83
CA ALA A 165 32.70 -10.42 22.04
C ALA A 165 31.60 -10.03 21.02
N LEU A 166 30.65 -9.19 21.42
CA LEU A 166 29.58 -8.71 20.53
C LEU A 166 30.07 -7.78 19.40
N ARG A 167 31.29 -7.22 19.49
CA ARG A 167 31.90 -6.41 18.43
C ARG A 167 32.63 -7.26 17.39
N ASP A 168 33.04 -8.47 17.76
CA ASP A 168 33.78 -9.35 16.86
C ASP A 168 32.80 -10.16 15.99
N PRO A 169 32.81 -9.98 14.65
CA PRO A 169 31.91 -10.72 13.76
C PRO A 169 32.12 -12.24 13.78
N LYS A 170 33.21 -12.75 14.36
CA LYS A 170 33.44 -14.19 14.55
C LYS A 170 32.56 -14.80 15.64
N HIS A 171 32.02 -13.99 16.55
CA HIS A 171 31.19 -14.46 17.66
C HIS A 171 29.71 -14.17 17.37
N SER A 172 28.93 -15.22 17.10
CA SER A 172 27.49 -15.09 16.81
C SER A 172 26.60 -15.25 18.04
N MET A 173 27.12 -15.79 19.14
CA MET A 173 26.33 -16.12 20.34
C MET A 173 27.15 -15.96 21.62
N VAL A 174 26.54 -15.32 22.62
CA VAL A 174 27.06 -15.23 23.99
C VAL A 174 26.01 -15.79 24.94
N VAL A 175 26.41 -16.77 25.76
CA VAL A 175 25.52 -17.40 26.75
C VAL A 175 25.97 -16.99 28.15
N VAL A 176 25.05 -16.46 28.95
CA VAL A 176 25.28 -16.14 30.36
C VAL A 176 24.51 -17.13 31.23
N CYS A 177 25.22 -18.06 31.86
CA CYS A 177 24.65 -19.07 32.77
C CYS A 177 25.01 -18.78 34.24
N GLY A 178 24.27 -19.37 35.17
CA GLY A 178 24.53 -19.24 36.61
C GLY A 178 23.29 -19.44 37.48
N PRO A 179 23.44 -19.41 38.81
CA PRO A 179 22.35 -19.61 39.76
C PRO A 179 21.23 -18.57 39.60
N GLY A 180 20.02 -18.91 40.08
CA GLY A 180 18.87 -18.01 40.15
C GLY A 180 19.16 -16.77 41.01
N GLY A 181 18.46 -15.67 40.75
CA GLY A 181 18.56 -14.45 41.58
C GLY A 181 19.82 -13.60 41.41
N ILE A 182 20.84 -14.05 40.67
CA ILE A 182 22.11 -13.30 40.50
C ILE A 182 22.02 -12.12 39.50
N GLY A 183 20.83 -11.86 38.95
CA GLY A 183 20.59 -10.73 38.05
C GLY A 183 21.09 -10.92 36.61
N LYS A 184 21.07 -12.15 36.08
CA LYS A 184 21.43 -12.43 34.66
C LYS A 184 20.54 -11.66 33.68
N THR A 185 19.23 -11.64 33.92
CA THR A 185 18.26 -10.88 33.10
C THR A 185 18.57 -9.38 33.15
N MET A 186 18.87 -8.85 34.34
CA MET A 186 19.27 -7.45 34.51
C MET A 186 20.59 -7.12 33.80
N LEU A 187 21.53 -8.06 33.72
CA LEU A 187 22.74 -7.92 32.92
C LEU A 187 22.42 -7.88 31.42
N ALA A 188 21.54 -8.75 30.93
CA ALA A 188 21.09 -8.76 29.53
C ALA A 188 20.41 -7.46 29.13
N GLU A 189 19.56 -6.89 30.00
CA GLU A 189 18.96 -5.56 29.80
C GLU A 189 20.00 -4.45 29.67
N GLU A 190 21.04 -4.45 30.51
CA GLU A 190 22.11 -3.43 30.43
C GLU A 190 22.97 -3.60 29.17
N ILE A 191 23.25 -4.84 28.75
CA ILE A 191 23.94 -5.11 27.49
C ILE A 191 23.13 -4.55 26.32
N ALA A 192 21.83 -4.87 26.24
CA ALA A 192 20.93 -4.34 25.22
C ALA A 192 20.92 -2.81 25.18
N ARG A 193 20.90 -2.19 26.36
CA ARG A 193 20.96 -0.72 26.49
C ARG A 193 22.29 -0.14 25.97
N ARG A 194 23.42 -0.76 26.31
CA ARG A 194 24.75 -0.28 25.90
C ARG A 194 25.00 -0.49 24.41
N THR A 195 24.62 -1.64 23.85
CA THR A 195 24.79 -1.91 22.42
C THR A 195 24.00 -0.94 21.55
N LEU A 196 22.77 -0.56 21.96
CA LEU A 196 22.00 0.50 21.30
C LEU A 196 22.66 1.88 21.44
N ARG A 197 23.15 2.24 22.64
CA ARG A 197 23.82 3.52 22.89
C ARG A 197 25.10 3.67 22.07
N GLU A 198 25.89 2.60 21.98
CA GLU A 198 27.15 2.54 21.23
C GLU A 198 26.94 2.25 19.74
N LYS A 199 25.68 2.08 19.30
CA LYS A 199 25.31 1.76 17.92
C LYS A 199 26.01 0.49 17.36
N LEU A 200 26.26 -0.48 18.24
CA LEU A 200 26.82 -1.79 17.83
C LEU A 200 25.79 -2.60 17.04
N PHE A 201 24.52 -2.46 17.40
CA PHE A 201 23.40 -3.03 16.65
C PHE A 201 22.39 -1.94 16.31
N SER A 202 21.76 -2.06 15.14
CA SER A 202 20.68 -1.16 14.74
C SER A 202 19.43 -1.37 15.62
N ASN A 203 19.13 -2.64 15.93
CA ASN A 203 17.97 -3.07 16.69
C ASN A 203 18.38 -4.15 17.71
N VAL A 204 17.71 -4.18 18.87
CA VAL A 204 17.87 -5.22 19.89
C VAL A 204 16.50 -5.65 20.37
N ILE A 205 16.24 -6.96 20.38
CA ILE A 205 14.98 -7.56 20.83
C ILE A 205 15.27 -8.38 22.10
N MET A 206 14.48 -8.17 23.15
CA MET A 206 14.57 -8.93 24.39
C MET A 206 13.35 -9.84 24.54
N VAL A 207 13.59 -11.14 24.64
CA VAL A 207 12.55 -12.17 24.79
C VAL A 207 12.76 -12.89 26.11
N THR A 208 11.72 -12.94 26.95
CA THR A 208 11.72 -13.72 28.18
C THR A 208 11.03 -15.05 27.93
N ILE A 209 11.75 -16.14 28.15
CA ILE A 209 11.20 -17.50 28.05
C ILE A 209 11.01 -18.01 29.47
N SER A 210 9.76 -18.12 29.92
CA SER A 210 9.40 -18.80 31.17
C SER A 210 9.01 -20.24 30.87
N GLN A 211 9.44 -21.19 31.71
CA GLN A 211 8.80 -22.50 31.74
C GLN A 211 7.40 -22.33 32.34
N ASN A 212 6.38 -22.75 31.61
CA ASN A 212 5.08 -22.99 32.22
C ASN A 212 5.24 -24.24 33.10
N VAL A 213 4.84 -24.12 34.37
CA VAL A 213 4.76 -25.28 35.26
C VAL A 213 3.47 -25.99 34.88
N ASP A 214 3.59 -27.16 34.26
CA ASP A 214 2.47 -28.09 34.05
C ASP A 214 1.97 -28.64 35.41
#